data_AF-A0A377DG04-F1
#
_entry.id   AF-A0A377DG04-F1
#
_cell.length_a   1.000
_cell.length_b   1.000
_cell.length_c   1.000
_cell.angle_alpha   90.00
_cell.angle_beta   90.00
_cell.angle_gamma   90.00
#
_symmetry.space_group_name_H-M   'P 1'
#
loop_
_entity.id
_entity.type
_entity.pdbx_description
1 polymer ?
#
loop_
_entity_poly.entity_id
_entity_poly.type
_entity_poly.pdbx_seq_one_letter_code
_entity_poly.pdbx_strand_id
1 'polypeptide(L)'
;MKELIELPKSVIEDRFQLQGNQGAACLFAGSPTDGLMGGGFLYTNENTLSLGLVCGLHHLHDAKKSVPQMLEDFKQHPAVAPLIAGGKLVEYSAHVVPEAGINMLPELVGDGVLIAGDAAGMCMNLGFTIRVWIWRLPPGKPQQKPCFQR
;
A
#
# COMPACT_ATOMS: atom_id res chain seq x y z
N MET A 1 1.40 -6.32 -2.15
CA MET A 1 2.36 -6.81 -1.15
C MET A 1 3.03 -5.63 -0.47
N LYS A 2 3.38 -5.77 0.81
CA LYS A 2 4.02 -4.75 1.64
C LYS A 2 5.13 -5.40 2.46
N GLU A 3 6.23 -4.69 2.59
CA GLU A 3 7.29 -4.94 3.54
C GLU A 3 7.44 -3.76 4.50
N LEU A 4 7.67 -4.07 5.77
CA LEU A 4 8.04 -3.10 6.78
C LEU A 4 9.53 -3.26 7.08
N ILE A 5 10.31 -2.23 6.75
CA ILE A 5 11.76 -2.22 6.87
C ILE A 5 12.15 -1.27 8.00
N GLU A 6 12.72 -1.80 9.07
CA GLU A 6 13.21 -1.02 10.21
C GLU A 6 14.53 -0.33 9.86
N LEU A 7 14.57 0.97 10.16
CA LEU A 7 15.71 1.85 9.98
C LEU A 7 15.69 2.91 11.10
N PRO A 8 16.86 3.36 11.60
CA PRO A 8 16.90 4.44 12.57
C PRO A 8 16.23 5.70 12.02
N LYS A 9 15.46 6.40 12.86
CA LYS A 9 14.77 7.64 12.50
C LYS A 9 15.68 8.65 11.79
N SER A 10 16.89 8.86 12.30
CA SER A 10 17.86 9.79 11.71
C SER A 10 18.21 9.44 10.25
N VAL A 11 18.34 8.14 9.95
CA VAL A 11 18.64 7.67 8.59
C VAL A 11 17.46 7.91 7.65
N ILE A 12 16.23 7.75 8.13
CA ILE A 12 15.01 8.06 7.37
C ILE A 12 14.94 9.57 7.11
N GLU A 13 15.15 10.39 8.14
CA GLU A 13 15.15 11.84 8.02
C GLU A 13 16.18 12.34 7.01
N ASP A 14 17.42 11.82 7.08
CA ASP A 14 18.48 12.19 6.14
C ASP A 14 18.17 11.78 4.70
N ARG A 15 17.66 10.57 4.47
CA ARG A 15 17.38 10.03 3.12
C ARG A 15 16.21 10.74 2.43
N PHE A 16 15.21 11.14 3.21
CA PHE A 16 14.00 11.77 2.70
C PHE A 16 13.97 13.29 2.91
N GLN A 17 15.05 13.87 3.44
CA GLN A 17 15.19 15.30 3.74
C GLN A 17 14.06 15.82 4.65
N LEU A 18 13.72 15.03 5.68
CA LEU A 18 12.62 15.31 6.60
C LEU A 18 13.11 16.00 7.88
N GLN A 19 12.25 16.80 8.50
CA GLN A 19 12.49 17.43 9.78
C GLN A 19 11.34 17.17 10.76
N GLY A 20 11.68 16.72 11.98
CA GLY A 20 10.75 16.66 13.12
C GLY A 20 9.66 15.59 12.98
N ASN A 21 8.47 16.00 12.54
CA ASN A 21 7.28 15.15 12.37
C ASN A 21 6.77 15.15 10.92
N GLN A 22 7.65 15.45 9.97
CA GLN A 22 7.37 15.32 8.55
C GLN A 22 7.42 13.86 8.11
N GLY A 23 6.72 13.56 7.02
CA GLY A 23 6.76 12.26 6.35
C GLY A 23 6.77 12.43 4.84
N ALA A 24 7.33 11.45 4.14
CA ALA A 24 7.31 11.35 2.70
C ALA A 24 6.41 10.20 2.24
N ALA A 25 5.72 10.44 1.13
CA ALA A 25 4.97 9.43 0.40
C ALA A 25 5.42 9.43 -1.06
N CYS A 26 6.07 8.35 -1.47
CA CYS A 26 6.55 8.18 -2.84
C CYS A 26 5.70 7.13 -3.55
N LEU A 27 5.29 7.45 -4.78
CA LEU A 27 4.55 6.56 -5.66
C LEU A 27 5.41 6.30 -6.90
N PHE A 28 5.45 5.05 -7.33
CA PHE A 28 6.27 4.57 -8.43
C PHE A 28 5.37 3.90 -9.46
N ALA A 29 5.62 4.15 -10.74
CA ALA A 29 4.91 3.52 -11.84
C ALA A 29 5.91 2.90 -12.85
N GLY A 30 5.46 1.90 -13.60
CA GLY A 30 6.26 1.27 -14.64
C GLY A 30 7.17 0.16 -14.11
N SER A 31 8.39 0.51 -13.69
CA SER A 31 9.42 -0.47 -13.29
C SER A 31 9.03 -1.43 -12.16
N PRO A 32 8.20 -1.07 -11.16
CA PRO A 32 7.81 -2.01 -10.11
C PRO A 32 7.03 -3.22 -10.67
N THR A 33 6.14 -3.00 -11.64
CA THR A 33 5.22 -4.01 -12.17
C THR A 33 5.63 -4.57 -13.53
N ASP A 34 6.88 -4.33 -13.97
CA ASP A 34 7.40 -4.76 -15.28
C ASP A 34 6.50 -4.30 -16.44
N GLY A 35 5.91 -3.11 -16.32
CA GLY A 35 5.00 -2.52 -17.32
C GLY A 35 3.53 -2.97 -17.23
N LEU A 36 3.17 -3.85 -16.29
CA LEU A 36 1.76 -4.20 -16.03
C LEU A 36 1.03 -3.10 -15.28
N MET A 37 -0.30 -3.13 -15.32
CA MET A 37 -1.13 -2.20 -14.56
C MET A 37 -0.88 -2.35 -13.05
N GLY A 38 -0.38 -1.28 -12.45
CA GLY A 38 -0.03 -1.23 -11.03
C GLY A 38 1.12 -0.27 -10.76
N GLY A 39 1.72 -0.38 -9.58
CA GLY A 39 2.78 0.51 -9.14
C GLY A 39 3.39 0.11 -7.81
N GLY A 40 4.39 0.87 -7.40
CA GLY A 40 5.04 0.76 -6.09
C GLY A 40 4.69 1.94 -5.20
N PHE A 41 4.74 1.74 -3.89
CA PHE A 41 4.63 2.80 -2.91
C PHE A 41 5.73 2.69 -1.87
N LEU A 42 6.16 3.83 -1.34
CA LEU A 42 7.08 3.92 -0.21
C LEU A 42 6.58 5.01 0.74
N TYR A 43 6.30 4.65 1.98
CA TYR A 43 5.93 5.57 3.05
C TYR A 43 6.94 5.57 4.18
N THR A 44 7.25 6.74 4.70
CA THR A 44 8.10 6.88 5.90
C THR A 44 7.26 6.88 7.17
N ASN A 45 7.55 5.98 8.09
CA ASN A 45 7.07 6.04 9.47
C ASN A 45 8.20 6.56 10.37
N GLU A 46 8.02 6.55 11.70
CA GLU A 46 9.03 7.07 12.64
C GLU A 46 10.35 6.30 12.62
N ASN A 47 10.30 4.97 12.72
CA ASN A 47 11.47 4.08 12.77
C ASN A 47 11.41 2.97 11.70
N THR A 48 10.48 3.07 10.75
CA THR A 48 10.27 2.07 9.71
C THR A 48 9.92 2.72 8.38
N LEU A 49 10.22 2.01 7.29
CA LEU A 49 9.74 2.32 5.95
C LEU A 49 8.73 1.26 5.54
N SER A 50 7.57 1.69 5.04
CA SER A 50 6.60 0.81 4.40
C SER A 50 6.83 0.82 2.90
N LEU A 51 7.47 -0.22 2.38
CA LEU A 51 7.66 -0.42 0.94
C LEU A 51 6.62 -1.40 0.44
N GLY A 52 6.02 -1.15 -0.72
CA GLY A 52 5.10 -2.13 -1.28
C GLY A 52 4.87 -1.98 -2.76
N LEU A 53 4.17 -2.97 -3.27
CA LEU A 53 3.85 -3.14 -4.68
C LEU A 53 2.39 -3.56 -4.83
N VAL A 54 1.74 -2.95 -5.81
CA VAL A 54 0.36 -3.19 -6.19
C VAL A 54 0.36 -3.61 -7.66
N CYS A 55 -0.32 -4.69 -7.96
CA CYS A 55 -0.49 -5.21 -9.32
C CYS A 55 -1.95 -5.62 -9.52
N GLY A 56 -2.51 -5.30 -10.68
CA GLY A 56 -3.86 -5.72 -11.05
C GLY A 56 -3.96 -7.23 -11.17
N LEU A 57 -4.96 -7.84 -10.52
CA LEU A 57 -5.15 -9.29 -10.51
C LEU A 57 -5.43 -9.87 -11.91
N HIS A 58 -6.07 -9.10 -12.77
CA HIS A 58 -6.40 -9.48 -14.15
C HIS A 58 -5.15 -9.67 -15.03
N HIS A 59 -4.01 -9.04 -14.70
CA HIS A 59 -2.76 -9.18 -15.46
C HIS A 59 -1.82 -10.24 -14.88
N LEU A 60 -2.14 -10.80 -13.71
CA LEU A 60 -1.27 -11.75 -13.03
C LEU A 60 -1.18 -13.11 -13.74
N HIS A 61 -2.20 -13.48 -14.52
CA HIS A 61 -2.18 -14.72 -15.29
C HIS A 61 -1.11 -14.69 -16.40
N ASP A 62 -0.96 -13.55 -17.07
CA ASP A 62 -0.02 -13.36 -18.17
C ASP A 62 1.34 -12.83 -17.70
N ALA A 63 1.48 -12.58 -16.40
CA ALA A 63 2.71 -12.06 -15.82
C ALA A 63 3.83 -13.10 -15.86
N LYS A 64 5.01 -12.69 -16.35
CA LYS A 64 6.21 -13.54 -16.40
C LYS A 64 6.86 -13.75 -15.03
N LYS A 65 6.51 -12.89 -14.06
CA LYS A 65 7.10 -12.86 -12.72
C LYS A 65 5.99 -12.95 -11.68
N SER A 66 6.30 -13.58 -10.55
CA SER A 66 5.41 -13.57 -9.38
C SER A 66 5.45 -12.20 -8.70
N VAL A 67 4.38 -11.83 -8.00
CA VAL A 67 4.32 -10.57 -7.22
C VAL A 67 5.46 -10.43 -6.21
N PRO A 68 5.86 -11.49 -5.46
CA PRO A 68 7.04 -11.43 -4.61
C PRO A 68 8.32 -11.12 -5.38
N GLN A 69 8.51 -11.73 -6.55
CA GLN A 69 9.71 -11.48 -7.37
C GLN A 69 9.73 -10.04 -7.88
N MET A 70 8.58 -9.49 -8.29
CA MET A 70 8.49 -8.09 -8.69
C MET A 70 8.85 -7.13 -7.53
N LEU A 71 8.47 -7.47 -6.29
CA LEU A 71 8.83 -6.68 -5.11
C LEU A 71 10.33 -6.73 -4.82
N GLU A 72 10.97 -7.90 -4.95
CA GLU A 72 12.42 -8.04 -4.82
C GLU A 72 13.17 -7.26 -5.92
N ASP A 73 12.72 -7.33 -7.17
CA ASP A 73 13.27 -6.53 -8.27
C ASP A 73 13.11 -5.03 -7.98
N PHE A 74 11.96 -4.63 -7.43
CA PHE A 74 11.68 -3.23 -7.06
C PHE A 74 12.59 -2.75 -5.92
N LYS A 75 12.95 -3.60 -4.95
CA LYS A 75 13.92 -3.28 -3.89
C LYS A 75 15.32 -3.01 -4.44
N GLN A 76 15.70 -3.68 -5.53
CA GLN A 76 16.98 -3.49 -6.21
C GLN A 76 16.99 -2.28 -7.15
N HIS A 77 15.84 -1.64 -7.40
CA HIS A 77 15.75 -0.49 -8.29
C HIS A 77 16.64 0.66 -7.79
N PRO A 78 17.38 1.36 -8.67
CA PRO A 78 18.35 2.39 -8.27
C PRO A 78 17.73 3.56 -7.48
N ALA A 79 16.44 3.83 -7.67
CA ALA A 79 15.72 4.84 -6.89
C ALA A 79 15.30 4.37 -5.49
N VAL A 80 15.25 3.06 -5.23
CA VAL A 80 14.73 2.46 -3.98
C VAL A 80 15.85 1.85 -3.15
N ALA A 81 16.79 1.14 -3.78
CA ALA A 81 17.88 0.43 -3.09
C ALA A 81 18.66 1.33 -2.11
N PRO A 82 19.02 2.59 -2.47
CA PRO A 82 19.69 3.49 -1.52
C PRO A 82 18.80 3.90 -0.34
N LEU A 83 17.48 3.98 -0.55
CA LEU A 83 16.52 4.39 0.47
C LEU A 83 16.31 3.33 1.54
N ILE A 84 16.43 2.04 1.18
CA ILE A 84 16.23 0.91 2.10
C ILE A 84 17.54 0.25 2.57
N ALA A 85 18.69 0.72 2.09
CA ALA A 85 20.00 0.15 2.40
C ALA A 85 20.25 0.06 3.92
N GLY A 86 20.76 -1.08 4.39
CA GLY A 86 21.02 -1.32 5.81
C GLY A 86 19.76 -1.49 6.67
N GLY A 87 18.57 -1.52 6.06
CA GLY A 87 17.32 -1.75 6.76
C GLY A 87 17.10 -3.23 7.07
N LYS A 88 16.38 -3.50 8.16
CA LYS A 88 16.01 -4.86 8.59
C LYS A 88 14.55 -5.13 8.27
N LEU A 89 14.24 -6.23 7.59
CA LEU A 89 12.86 -6.65 7.37
C LEU A 89 12.22 -7.07 8.70
N VAL A 90 11.10 -6.43 9.06
CA VAL A 90 10.34 -6.71 10.29
C VAL A 90 9.01 -7.38 9.97
N GLU A 91 8.35 -6.97 8.88
CA GLU A 91 7.07 -7.52 8.47
C GLU A 91 7.04 -7.74 6.97
N TYR A 92 6.46 -8.86 6.55
CA TYR A 92 6.12 -9.16 5.17
C TYR A 92 4.64 -9.52 5.11
N SER A 93 3.84 -8.74 4.37
CA SER A 93 2.39 -8.92 4.28
C SER A 93 1.86 -8.74 2.86
N ALA A 94 0.70 -9.35 2.61
CA ALA A 94 -0.02 -9.26 1.35
C ALA A 94 -1.51 -9.08 1.63
N HIS A 95 -2.17 -8.24 0.83
CA HIS A 95 -3.60 -7.99 0.90
C HIS A 95 -4.14 -7.83 -0.51
N VAL A 96 -5.39 -8.25 -0.72
CA VAL A 96 -6.10 -8.08 -1.99
C VAL A 96 -7.13 -6.97 -1.79
N VAL A 97 -7.14 -6.01 -2.70
CA VAL A 97 -8.00 -4.83 -2.63
C VAL A 97 -9.03 -4.90 -3.77
N PRO A 98 -10.32 -4.59 -3.50
CA PRO A 98 -11.32 -4.52 -4.56
C PRO A 98 -11.06 -3.34 -5.50
N GLU A 99 -11.02 -3.59 -6.82
CA GLU A 99 -10.72 -2.59 -7.86
C GLU A 99 -11.93 -2.26 -8.77
N ALA A 100 -13.02 -3.02 -8.70
CA ALA A 100 -14.13 -2.91 -9.65
C ALA A 100 -15.05 -1.68 -9.45
N GLY A 101 -14.77 -0.84 -8.45
CA GLY A 101 -15.47 0.42 -8.21
C GLY A 101 -16.96 0.26 -7.93
N ILE A 102 -17.76 1.24 -8.36
CA ILE A 102 -19.22 1.31 -8.10
C ILE A 102 -19.97 0.09 -8.63
N ASN A 103 -19.47 -0.54 -9.70
CA ASN A 103 -20.10 -1.70 -10.32
C ASN A 103 -20.08 -2.97 -9.42
N MET A 104 -19.28 -2.96 -8.34
CA MET A 104 -19.19 -4.07 -7.39
C MET A 104 -20.08 -3.87 -6.15
N LEU A 105 -20.74 -2.73 -5.99
CA LEU A 105 -21.50 -2.43 -4.77
C LEU A 105 -22.66 -3.42 -4.60
N PRO A 106 -22.64 -4.29 -3.57
CA PRO A 106 -23.77 -5.16 -3.27
C PRO A 106 -24.87 -4.35 -2.57
N GLU A 107 -26.01 -4.99 -2.29
CA GLU A 107 -26.97 -4.45 -1.33
C GLU A 107 -26.29 -4.29 0.04
N LEU A 108 -26.15 -3.05 0.50
CA LEU A 108 -25.31 -2.72 1.65
C LEU A 108 -26.00 -2.98 3.00
N VAL A 109 -27.34 -3.01 3.02
CA VAL A 109 -28.13 -3.10 4.25
C VAL A 109 -29.23 -4.14 4.03
N GLY A 110 -29.41 -5.03 5.00
CA GLY A 110 -30.55 -5.93 5.09
C GLY A 110 -31.10 -5.96 6.51
N ASP A 111 -32.06 -6.85 6.78
CA ASP A 111 -32.68 -6.96 8.10
C ASP A 111 -31.66 -7.36 9.19
N GLY A 112 -31.23 -6.37 9.97
CA GLY A 112 -30.27 -6.54 11.06
C GLY A 112 -28.80 -6.66 10.64
N VAL A 113 -28.47 -6.48 9.35
CA VAL A 113 -27.11 -6.65 8.82
C VAL A 113 -26.66 -5.45 7.98
N LEU A 114 -25.36 -5.13 8.05
CA LEU A 114 -24.70 -4.06 7.28
C LEU A 114 -23.38 -4.58 6.72
N ILE A 115 -23.15 -4.38 5.42
CA ILE A 115 -21.87 -4.65 4.75
C ILE A 115 -21.10 -3.34 4.60
N ALA A 116 -19.84 -3.30 5.04
CA ALA A 116 -19.00 -2.10 5.00
C ALA A 116 -17.53 -2.42 4.67
N GLY A 117 -16.77 -1.39 4.27
CA GLY A 117 -15.34 -1.49 3.97
C GLY A 117 -15.04 -2.30 2.70
N ASP A 118 -13.95 -3.07 2.71
CA ASP A 118 -13.53 -3.90 1.56
C ASP A 118 -14.60 -4.94 1.18
N ALA A 119 -15.37 -5.44 2.14
CA ALA A 119 -16.48 -6.36 1.89
C ALA A 119 -17.64 -5.71 1.10
N ALA A 120 -17.80 -4.40 1.23
CA ALA A 120 -18.77 -3.62 0.46
C ALA A 120 -18.18 -3.11 -0.87
N GLY A 121 -16.93 -3.44 -1.21
CA GLY A 121 -16.25 -2.87 -2.37
C GLY A 121 -15.92 -1.38 -2.22
N MET A 122 -15.90 -0.84 -0.98
CA MET A 122 -15.65 0.57 -0.69
C MET A 122 -14.16 0.94 -0.75
N CYS A 123 -13.50 0.66 -1.88
CA CYS A 123 -12.15 1.10 -2.17
C CYS A 123 -12.06 1.82 -3.52
N MET A 124 -11.37 2.95 -3.55
CA MET A 124 -10.91 3.58 -4.79
C MET A 124 -9.44 3.23 -5.00
N ASN A 125 -9.18 2.35 -5.95
CA ASN A 125 -7.84 2.07 -6.44
C ASN A 125 -7.76 2.39 -7.93
N LEU A 126 -7.26 3.58 -8.27
CA LEU A 126 -7.10 4.05 -9.66
C LEU A 126 -5.65 3.91 -10.15
N GLY A 127 -4.86 2.99 -9.59
CA GLY A 127 -3.45 2.75 -9.96
C GLY A 127 -2.45 3.78 -9.41
N PHE A 128 -2.87 5.04 -9.25
CA PHE A 128 -2.02 6.13 -8.70
C PHE A 128 -2.60 6.73 -7.41
N THR A 129 -3.83 6.39 -7.08
CA THR A 129 -4.52 6.84 -5.86
C THR A 129 -5.21 5.64 -5.25
N ILE A 130 -4.76 5.26 -4.06
CA ILE A 130 -5.37 4.22 -3.24
C ILE A 130 -6.02 4.93 -2.06
N ARG A 131 -7.35 4.97 -2.07
CA ARG A 131 -8.15 5.54 -0.98
C ARG A 131 -9.21 4.54 -0.57
N VAL A 132 -9.14 4.10 0.67
CA VAL A 132 -10.26 3.41 1.31
C VAL A 132 -11.25 4.49 1.74
N TRP A 133 -12.54 4.28 1.44
CA TRP A 133 -13.57 5.21 1.89
C TRP A 133 -13.71 5.12 3.40
N ILE A 134 -13.23 6.14 4.12
CA ILE A 134 -13.51 6.31 5.54
C ILE A 134 -14.89 6.98 5.65
N TRP A 135 -15.91 6.20 5.98
CA TRP A 135 -17.12 6.76 6.57
C TRP A 135 -16.79 7.24 7.98
N ARG A 136 -17.08 8.51 8.25
CA ARG A 136 -17.03 9.06 9.60
C ARG A 136 -18.23 8.50 10.36
N LEU A 137 -18.02 7.45 11.13
CA LEU A 137 -18.98 7.01 12.13
C LEU A 137 -19.18 8.15 13.15
N PRO A 138 -20.39 8.30 13.72
CA PRO A 138 -20.64 9.24 14.81
C PRO A 138 -19.62 9.03 15.95
N PRO A 139 -19.25 10.11 16.68
CA PRO A 139 -18.21 10.05 17.70
C PRO A 139 -18.50 8.95 18.72
N GLY A 140 -17.49 8.13 19.04
CA GLY A 140 -17.58 7.08 20.06
C GLY A 140 -17.47 5.62 19.58
N LYS A 141 -17.29 5.37 18.27
CA LYS A 141 -16.99 4.03 17.74
C LYS A 141 -15.56 3.91 17.23
N PRO A 142 -14.91 2.73 17.35
CA PRO A 142 -13.53 2.53 16.93
C PRO A 142 -13.37 2.86 15.44
N GLN A 143 -12.45 3.77 15.15
CA GLN A 143 -12.14 4.20 13.80
C GLN A 143 -11.33 3.10 13.10
N GLN A 144 -11.75 2.70 11.89
CA GLN A 144 -10.98 1.76 11.08
C GLN A 144 -9.70 2.47 10.62
N LYS A 145 -8.55 2.09 11.19
CA LYS A 145 -7.25 2.61 10.74
C LYS A 145 -7.00 2.17 9.30
N PRO A 146 -6.43 3.02 8.42
CA PRO A 146 -6.05 2.59 7.09
C PRO A 146 -5.12 1.38 7.19
N CYS A 147 -5.40 0.33 6.40
CA CYS A 147 -4.63 -0.91 6.41
C CYS A 147 -3.11 -0.68 6.18
N PHE A 148 -2.76 0.43 5.53
CA PHE A 148 -1.38 0.82 5.24
C PHE A 148 -0.64 1.53 6.38
N GLN A 149 -1.33 2.02 7.42
CA GLN A 149 -0.75 2.88 8.48
C GLN A 149 -0.78 2.22 9.88
N ARG A 150 -0.45 0.93 9.96
CA ARG A 150 -0.10 0.31 11.25
C ARG A 150 1.36 0.53 11.58
#